data_AF-A0A955JRH4-F1
#
_entry.id   AF-A0A955JRH4-F1
#
_cell.length_a   1.000
_cell.length_b   1.000
_cell.length_c   1.000
_cell.angle_alpha   90.00
_cell.angle_beta   90.00
_cell.angle_gamma   90.00
#
_symmetry.space_group_name_H-M   'P 1'
#
loop_
_entity.id
_entity.type
_entity.pdbx_description
1 polymer ?
#
loop_
_entity_poly.entity_id
_entity_poly.type
_entity_poly.pdbx_seq_one_letter_code
_entity_poly.pdbx_strand_id
1 'polypeptide(L)'
;MKDVYISKGKLAGKGVYATRNFKKGELVKPWNLKELSQADFDALPKSEHMFVHSFWGKMWLFPEPSRYTNHSANPNVISDFE
;
A
#
# COMPACT_ATOMS: atom_id res chain seq x y z
N MET A 1 7.52 0.85 11.29
CA MET A 1 8.31 1.20 10.09
C MET A 1 9.11 2.45 10.42
N LYS A 2 10.44 2.45 10.21
CA LYS A 2 11.31 3.58 10.57
C LYS A 2 11.41 4.65 9.48
N ASP A 3 11.32 4.22 8.23
CA ASP A 3 11.63 5.08 7.07
C ASP A 3 10.40 5.77 6.45
N VAL A 4 9.19 5.37 6.87
CA VAL A 4 7.94 5.97 6.42
C VAL A 4 6.93 6.14 7.56
N TYR A 5 6.06 7.12 7.43
CA TYR A 5 4.93 7.37 8.32
C TYR A 5 3.65 7.68 7.55
N ILE A 6 2.50 7.51 8.20
CA ILE A 6 1.18 7.81 7.64
C ILE A 6 0.75 9.18 8.16
N SER A 7 0.29 10.06 7.27
CA SER A 7 -0.27 11.35 7.67
C SER A 7 -1.38 11.81 6.74
N LYS A 8 -2.14 12.83 7.13
CA LYS A 8 -3.09 13.50 6.24
C LYS A 8 -2.32 14.21 5.14
N GLY A 9 -2.74 13.98 3.89
CA GLY A 9 -2.05 14.48 2.73
C GLY A 9 -2.76 15.58 1.95
N LYS A 10 -2.12 15.97 0.84
CA LYS A 10 -2.71 16.85 -0.20
C LYS A 10 -3.60 16.08 -1.19
N LEU A 11 -3.50 14.75 -1.20
CA LEU A 11 -4.32 13.85 -2.01
C LEU A 11 -5.44 13.26 -1.16
N ALA A 12 -6.28 12.40 -1.76
CA ALA A 12 -7.42 11.79 -1.09
C ALA A 12 -7.01 11.06 0.20
N GLY A 13 -7.61 11.45 1.33
CA GLY A 13 -7.44 10.79 2.62
C GLY A 13 -6.03 10.91 3.22
N LYS A 14 -5.46 9.76 3.58
CA LYS A 14 -4.11 9.65 4.16
C LYS A 14 -3.09 9.38 3.06
N GLY A 15 -1.82 9.65 3.34
CA GLY A 15 -0.69 9.33 2.48
C GLY A 15 0.45 8.70 3.27
N VAL A 16 1.39 8.10 2.54
CA VAL A 16 2.66 7.61 3.07
C VAL A 16 3.77 8.62 2.77
N TYR A 17 4.53 8.98 3.80
CA TYR A 17 5.57 10.01 3.75
C TYR A 17 6.90 9.45 4.23
N ALA A 18 7.99 9.86 3.59
CA ALA A 18 9.34 9.48 3.99
C ALA A 18 9.78 10.23 5.26
N THR A 19 10.47 9.54 6.17
CA THR A 19 11.11 10.16 7.35
C THR A 19 12.54 10.63 7.07
N ARG A 20 13.09 10.27 5.91
CA ARG A 20 14.46 10.60 5.47
C ARG A 20 14.53 10.69 3.95
N ASN A 21 15.68 11.15 3.44
CA ASN A 21 15.98 11.10 2.02
C ASN A 21 16.33 9.67 1.58
N PHE A 22 15.91 9.32 0.37
CA PHE A 22 16.23 8.06 -0.30
C PHE A 22 17.08 8.33 -1.55
N LYS A 23 17.96 7.40 -1.90
CA LYS A 23 18.65 7.41 -3.19
C LYS A 23 17.79 6.70 -4.24
N LYS A 24 17.98 7.03 -5.52
CA LYS A 24 17.32 6.31 -6.62
C LYS A 24 17.71 4.83 -6.58
N GLY A 25 16.71 3.94 -6.64
CA GLY A 25 16.89 2.49 -6.53
C GLY A 25 16.90 1.95 -5.11
N GLU A 26 16.81 2.81 -4.09
CA GLU A 26 16.68 2.37 -2.70
C GLU A 26 15.25 1.92 -2.38
N LEU A 27 15.12 0.81 -1.66
CA LEU A 27 13.82 0.34 -1.20
C LEU A 27 13.20 1.31 -0.18
N VAL A 28 12.02 1.85 -0.50
CA VAL A 28 11.29 2.78 0.39
C VAL A 28 10.49 2.04 1.45
N LYS A 29 9.68 1.06 1.04
CA LYS A 29 8.95 0.15 1.93
C LYS A 29 8.57 -1.12 1.18
N PRO A 30 8.49 -2.28 1.85
CA PRO A 30 7.85 -3.46 1.29
C PRO A 30 6.32 -3.26 1.22
N TRP A 31 5.65 -4.00 0.33
CA TRP A 31 4.19 -4.01 0.25
C TRP A 31 3.53 -4.78 1.40
N ASN A 32 4.15 -5.89 1.84
CA ASN A 32 3.64 -6.80 2.87
C ASN A 32 2.20 -7.26 2.63
N LEU A 33 1.86 -7.56 1.37
CA LEU A 33 0.51 -7.96 1.01
C LEU A 33 0.13 -9.27 1.69
N LYS A 34 -1.13 -9.37 2.12
CA LYS A 34 -1.69 -10.63 2.60
C LYS A 34 -2.57 -11.23 1.51
N GLU A 35 -2.19 -12.40 1.00
CA GLU A 35 -3.05 -13.17 0.10
C GLU A 35 -4.31 -13.59 0.86
N LEU A 36 -5.47 -13.46 0.23
CA LEU A 36 -6.75 -13.87 0.79
C LEU A 36 -7.34 -15.01 -0.03
N SER A 37 -7.88 -16.02 0.65
CA SER A 37 -8.92 -16.87 0.06
C SER A 37 -10.25 -16.11 -0.03
N GLN A 38 -11.22 -16.66 -0.78
CA GLN A 38 -12.57 -16.10 -0.80
C GLN A 38 -13.20 -16.10 0.60
N ALA A 39 -13.00 -17.16 1.38
CA ALA A 39 -13.50 -17.24 2.75
C ALA A 39 -12.87 -16.17 3.66
N ASP A 40 -11.58 -15.89 3.51
CA ASP A 40 -10.91 -14.80 4.25
C ASP A 40 -11.49 -13.43 3.86
N PHE A 41 -11.75 -13.20 2.58
CA PHE A 41 -12.35 -11.96 2.08
C PHE A 41 -13.77 -11.76 2.61
N ASP A 42 -14.61 -12.80 2.56
CA ASP A 42 -16.00 -12.73 3.03
C ASP A 42 -16.07 -12.49 4.55
N ALA A 43 -15.08 -12.98 5.29
CA ALA A 43 -14.95 -12.76 6.73
C ALA A 43 -14.38 -11.37 7.11
N LEU A 44 -13.84 -10.60 6.17
CA LEU A 44 -13.30 -9.27 6.46
C LEU A 44 -14.42 -8.29 6.86
N PRO A 45 -14.16 -7.38 7.83
CA PRO A 45 -15.01 -6.23 8.05
C PRO A 45 -15.21 -5.45 6.75
N LYS A 46 -16.43 -4.98 6.49
CA LYS A 46 -16.76 -4.28 5.25
C LYS A 46 -15.88 -3.05 4.98
N SER A 47 -15.37 -2.42 6.04
CA SER A 47 -14.40 -1.30 5.94
C SER A 47 -13.04 -1.70 5.36
N GLU A 48 -12.67 -2.98 5.45
CA GLU A 48 -11.40 -3.49 4.92
C GLU A 48 -11.48 -3.84 3.43
N HIS A 49 -12.70 -4.06 2.89
CA HIS A 49 -12.92 -4.47 1.50
C HIS A 49 -12.34 -3.46 0.50
N MET A 50 -12.37 -2.16 0.83
CA MET A 50 -11.81 -1.10 -0.01
C MET A 50 -10.28 -1.15 -0.13
N PHE A 51 -9.59 -1.95 0.70
CA PHE A 51 -8.14 -2.14 0.67
C PHE A 51 -7.74 -3.50 0.08
N VAL A 52 -8.70 -4.23 -0.50
CA VAL A 52 -8.45 -5.49 -1.21
C VAL A 52 -8.39 -5.21 -2.71
N HIS A 53 -7.34 -5.70 -3.35
CA HIS A 53 -7.17 -5.63 -4.80
C HIS A 53 -6.82 -6.99 -5.37
N SER A 54 -7.29 -7.26 -6.59
CA SER A 54 -7.03 -8.52 -7.27
C SER A 54 -6.05 -8.32 -8.42
N PHE A 55 -4.96 -9.08 -8.41
CA PHE A 55 -3.99 -9.15 -9.50
C PHE A 55 -3.26 -10.49 -9.48
N TRP A 56 -2.80 -10.92 -10.65
CA TRP A 56 -2.16 -12.23 -10.90
C TRP A 56 -3.02 -13.43 -10.44
N GLY A 57 -4.34 -13.34 -10.61
CA GLY A 57 -5.27 -14.40 -10.23
C GLY A 57 -5.46 -14.56 -8.72
N LYS A 58 -4.99 -13.60 -7.91
CA LYS A 58 -5.04 -13.64 -6.44
C LYS A 58 -5.70 -12.39 -5.88
N MET A 59 -6.26 -12.50 -4.67
CA MET A 59 -6.76 -11.36 -3.89
C MET A 59 -5.76 -10.97 -2.82
N TRP A 60 -5.49 -9.68 -2.71
CA TRP A 60 -4.48 -9.14 -1.81
C TRP A 60 -5.07 -8.07 -0.91
N LEU A 61 -5.00 -8.27 0.40
CA LEU A 61 -5.23 -7.20 1.37
C LEU A 61 -3.97 -6.36 1.52
N PHE A 62 -4.12 -5.05 1.35
CA PHE A 62 -3.06 -4.08 1.58
C PHE A 62 -3.10 -3.65 3.06
N PRO A 63 -2.10 -4.00 3.89
CA PRO A 63 -2.05 -3.51 5.27
C PRO A 63 -1.59 -2.05 5.31
N GLU A 64 -1.63 -1.45 6.50
CA GLU A 64 -0.91 -0.20 6.74
C GLU A 64 0.62 -0.43 6.67
N PRO A 65 1.38 0.51 6.06
CA PRO A 65 0.94 1.76 5.45
C PRO A 65 0.59 1.64 3.96
N SER A 66 0.77 0.46 3.36
CA SER A 66 0.61 0.21 1.92
C SER A 66 -0.75 0.61 1.35
N ARG A 67 -1.83 0.46 2.12
CA ARG A 67 -3.17 0.91 1.72
C ARG A 67 -3.33 2.42 1.52
N TYR A 68 -2.36 3.21 1.96
CA TYR A 68 -2.36 4.68 1.82
C TYR A 68 -1.31 5.17 0.83
N THR A 69 -0.68 4.29 0.04
CA THR A 69 0.10 4.72 -1.11
C THR A 69 -0.87 5.23 -2.18
N ASN A 70 -0.88 6.55 -2.40
CA ASN A 70 -1.78 7.18 -3.35
C ASN A 70 -1.28 7.06 -4.79
N HIS A 71 -2.23 7.06 -5.74
CA HIS A 71 -1.94 7.20 -7.16
C HIS A 71 -1.54 8.64 -7.51
N SER A 72 -0.62 8.81 -8.46
CA SER A 72 -0.21 10.08 -9.05
C SER A 72 0.18 9.87 -10.51
N ALA A 73 -0.20 10.79 -11.39
CA ALA A 73 0.25 10.80 -12.80
C ALA A 73 1.75 11.13 -12.94
N ASN A 74 2.35 11.72 -11.90
CA ASN A 74 3.79 11.97 -11.81
C ASN A 74 4.30 11.35 -10.50
N PRO A 75 4.49 10.02 -10.45
CA PRO A 75 4.92 9.33 -9.24
C PRO A 75 6.42 9.55 -8.97
N ASN A 76 6.81 9.49 -7.71
CA ASN A 76 8.21 9.59 -7.27
C ASN A 76 8.78 8.24 -6.78
N VAL A 77 7.97 7.19 -6.81
CA VAL A 77 8.32 5.81 -6.50
C VAL A 77 7.66 4.89 -7.53
N ILE A 78 8.21 3.70 -7.71
CA ILE A 78 7.63 2.66 -8.57
C ILE A 78 7.36 1.41 -7.73
N SER A 79 6.33 0.65 -8.10
CA SER A 79 6.14 -0.69 -7.55
C SER A 79 7.19 -1.60 -8.16
N ASP A 80 8.02 -2.18 -7.30
CA ASP A 80 8.89 -3.29 -7.68
C ASP A 80 8.14 -4.59 -7.37
N PHE A 81 7.84 -5.34 -8.42
CA PHE A 81 7.09 -6.60 -8.37
C PHE A 81 7.96 -7.78 -8.84
N GLU A 82 9.26 -7.54 -9.02
CA GLU A 82 10.29 -8.55 -9.29
C GLU A 82 10.72 -9.29 -8.01
#